data_AF-A0A099TSU8-F1
#
_entry.id   AF-A0A099TSU8-F1
#
_cell.length_a   1.000
_cell.length_b   1.000
_cell.length_c   1.000
_cell.angle_alpha   90.00
_cell.angle_beta   90.00
_cell.angle_gamma   90.00
#
_symmetry.space_group_name_H-M   'P 1'
#
loop_
_entity.id
_entity.type
_entity.pdbx_description
1 polymer ?
#
loop_
_entity_poly.entity_id
_entity_poly.type
_entity_poly.pdbx_seq_one_letter_code
_entity_poly.pdbx_strand_id
1 'polypeptide(L)' 'MEQRIKIEVEKRYSEEDMLEYFAKNLEERKAFKQLLDEELVWVKANRPDIVESWKYYQEFVKMCEEMDKE' A
#
# COMPACT_ATOMS: atom_id res chain seq x y z
N MET A 1 -13.29 -30.28 5.20
CA MET A 1 -13.45 -28.92 5.77
C MET A 1 -12.12 -28.18 5.74
N GLU A 2 -11.04 -28.77 6.26
CA GLU A 2 -9.68 -28.20 6.29
C GLU A 2 -9.13 -27.80 4.90
N GLN A 3 -9.36 -28.61 3.86
CA GLN A 3 -8.93 -28.31 2.49
C GLN A 3 -9.54 -27.02 1.93
N ARG A 4 -10.81 -26.72 2.26
CA ARG A 4 -11.48 -25.49 1.82
C ARG A 4 -10.94 -24.26 2.56
N ILE A 5 -10.59 -24.41 3.83
CA ILE A 5 -9.99 -23.34 4.64
C ILE A 5 -8.63 -22.96 4.06
N LYS A 6 -7.81 -23.94 3.68
CA LYS A 6 -6.49 -23.68 3.09
C LYS A 6 -6.57 -22.90 1.77
N ILE A 7 -7.45 -23.33 0.86
CA ILE A 7 -7.69 -22.63 -0.41
C ILE A 7 -8.13 -21.18 -0.18
N GLU A 8 -8.98 -20.94 0.81
CA GLU A 8 -9.48 -19.59 1.09
C GLU A 8 -8.42 -18.70 1.74
N VAL A 9 -7.49 -19.27 2.50
CA VAL A 9 -6.33 -18.55 3.06
C VAL A 9 -5.33 -18.19 1.97
N GLU A 10 -5.07 -19.09 1.01
CA GLU A 10 -4.13 -18.85 -0.11
C GLU A 10 -4.64 -17.78 -1.09
N LYS A 11 -5.94 -17.50 -1.12
CA LYS A 11 -6.53 -16.42 -1.93
C LYS A 11 -6.47 -15.04 -1.27
N ARG A 12 -6.07 -14.97 0.01
CA ARG A 12 -6.00 -13.69 0.71
C ARG A 12 -4.80 -12.93 0.19
N TYR A 13 -5.06 -11.69 -0.22
CA TYR A 13 -3.98 -10.75 -0.46
C TYR A 13 -3.35 -10.37 0.87
N SER A 14 -2.03 -10.50 0.93
CA SER A 14 -1.20 -9.88 1.94
C SER A 14 -0.87 -8.44 1.55
N GLU A 15 -0.36 -7.67 2.50
CA GLU A 15 0.14 -6.32 2.22
C GLU A 15 1.32 -6.35 1.24
N GLU A 16 2.09 -7.44 1.22
CA GLU A 16 3.20 -7.67 0.28
C GLU A 16 2.68 -7.87 -1.14
N ASP A 17 1.58 -8.62 -1.32
CA ASP A 17 0.92 -8.79 -2.63
C ASP A 17 0.40 -7.45 -3.17
N MET A 18 -0.09 -6.58 -2.29
CA MET A 18 -0.53 -5.23 -2.67
C MET A 18 0.64 -4.36 -3.14
N LEU A 19 1.79 -4.41 -2.45
CA LEU A 19 2.99 -3.68 -2.88
C LEU A 19 3.50 -4.20 -4.23
N GLU A 20 3.53 -5.52 -4.44
CA GLU A 20 3.93 -6.10 -5.71
C GLU A 20 2.98 -5.70 -6.85
N TYR A 21 1.68 -5.66 -6.57
CA TYR A 21 0.69 -5.18 -7.53
C TYR A 21 0.98 -3.73 -7.96
N PHE A 22 1.23 -2.82 -7.01
CA PHE A 22 1.55 -1.43 -7.33
C PHE A 22 2.93 -1.25 -7.99
N ALA A 23 3.88 -2.14 -7.73
CA ALA A 23 5.18 -2.12 -8.42
C ALA A 23 5.02 -2.44 -9.92
N LYS A 24 4.07 -3.33 -10.27
CA LYS A 24 3.81 -3.76 -11.66
C LYS A 24 2.85 -2.83 -12.40
N ASN A 25 2.00 -2.09 -11.68
CA ASN A 25 0.89 -1.33 -12.24
C ASN A 25 1.03 0.16 -11.92
N LEU A 26 1.67 0.90 -12.84
CA LEU A 26 2.07 2.30 -12.66
C LEU A 26 0.88 3.25 -12.50
N GLU A 27 -0.14 3.10 -13.34
CA GLU A 27 -1.30 4.00 -13.34
C GLU A 27 -2.09 3.86 -12.04
N GLU A 28 -2.30 2.61 -11.61
CA GLU A 28 -2.96 2.26 -10.37
C GLU A 28 -2.17 2.76 -9.15
N ARG A 29 -0.84 2.64 -9.18
CA ARG A 29 0.03 3.22 -8.15
C ARG A 29 -0.14 4.73 -8.07
N LYS A 30 -0.11 5.44 -9.20
CA LYS A 30 -0.25 6.90 -9.23
C LYS A 30 -1.63 7.35 -8.74
N ALA A 31 -2.69 6.70 -9.21
CA ALA A 31 -4.06 6.99 -8.78
C ALA A 31 -4.22 6.75 -7.27
N PHE A 32 -3.69 5.64 -6.76
CA PHE A 32 -3.74 5.32 -5.34
C PHE A 32 -2.92 6.30 -4.49
N LYS A 33 -1.73 6.70 -4.97
CA LYS A 33 -0.91 7.72 -4.31
C LYS A 33 -1.63 9.05 -4.23
N GLN A 34 -2.26 9.51 -5.32
CA GLN A 34 -3.03 10.75 -5.35
C GLN A 34 -4.19 10.71 -4.34
N LEU A 35 -4.95 9.62 -4.33
CA LEU A 35 -6.03 9.42 -3.37
C LEU A 35 -5.52 9.50 -1.92
N LEU A 36 -4.43 8.83 -1.60
CA LEU A 36 -3.85 8.87 -0.26
C LEU A 36 -3.28 10.24 0.10
N ASP A 37 -2.69 10.96 -0.87
CA ASP A 37 -2.17 12.30 -0.64
C ASP A 37 -3.29 13.29 -0.33
N GLU A 38 -4.50 13.12 -0.85
CA GLU A 38 -5.69 13.93 -0.54
C GLU A 38 -6.34 13.51 0.80
N GLU A 39 -6.58 12.22 1.01
CA GLU A 39 -7.29 11.72 2.20
C GLU A 39 -6.45 11.84 3.48
N LEU A 40 -5.13 11.67 3.37
CA LEU A 40 -4.24 11.68 4.53
C LEU A 40 -3.75 13.09 4.93
N VAL A 41 -4.12 14.16 4.21
CA VAL A 41 -3.68 15.54 4.53
C VAL A 41 -3.95 15.88 5.99
N TRP A 42 -5.19 15.65 6.45
CA TRP A 42 -5.60 15.98 7.81
C TRP A 42 -4.93 15.09 8.86
N VAL A 43 -4.78 13.79 8.57
CA VAL A 43 -4.13 12.84 9.47
C VAL A 43 -2.65 13.19 9.63
N LYS A 44 -1.94 13.47 8.54
CA LYS A 44 -0.54 13.90 8.56
C LYS A 44 -0.36 15.22 9.31
N ALA A 45 -1.31 16.16 9.18
CA ALA A 45 -1.23 17.45 9.85
C ALA A 45 -1.42 17.35 11.37
N ASN A 46 -2.30 16.48 11.84
CA ASN A 46 -2.68 16.41 13.27
C ASN A 46 -1.98 15.28 14.03
N ARG A 47 -1.71 14.16 13.36
CA ARG A 47 -1.18 12.92 13.93
C ARG A 47 -0.19 12.25 12.97
N PRO A 48 0.93 12.92 12.64
CA PRO A 48 1.96 12.32 11.79
C PRO A 48 2.53 11.04 12.40
N ASP A 49 2.56 10.94 13.73
CA ASP A 49 3.00 9.76 14.49
C ASP A 49 2.23 8.47 14.12
N ILE A 50 0.94 8.60 13.77
CA ILE A 50 0.13 7.46 13.32
C ILE A 50 0.59 7.00 11.94
N VAL A 51 0.80 7.95 11.02
CA VAL A 51 1.20 7.64 9.64
C VAL A 51 2.62 7.06 9.60
N GLU A 52 3.51 7.53 10.47
CA GLU A 52 4.86 6.97 10.62
C GLU A 52 4.83 5.52 11.14
N SER A 53 3.82 5.13 11.92
CA SER A 53 3.67 3.76 12.43
C SER A 53 3.24 2.74 11.37
N TRP A 54 2.77 3.20 10.20
CA TRP A 54 2.24 2.34 9.15
C TRP A 54 3.34 1.77 8.26
N LYS A 55 3.94 0.65 8.68
CA LYS A 55 5.04 -0.04 7.96
C LYS A 55 4.82 -0.13 6.44
N TYR A 56 3.72 -0.73 6.00
CA TYR A 56 3.46 -0.97 4.58
C TYR A 56 3.13 0.30 3.78
N TYR A 57 2.60 1.33 4.44
CA TYR A 57 2.43 2.64 3.80
C TYR A 57 3.78 3.31 3.53
N GLN A 58 4.72 3.22 4.49
CA GLN A 58 6.07 3.74 4.29
C GLN A 58 6.81 3.00 3.17
N GLU A 59 6.66 1.67 3.09
CA GLU A 59 7.19 0.87 1.98
C GLU A 59 6.60 1.28 0.63
N PHE A 60 5.29 1.53 0.57
CA PHE A 60 4.62 2.04 -0.63
C PHE A 60 5.15 3.41 -1.07
N VAL A 61 5.30 4.36 -0.13
CA VAL A 61 5.83 5.70 -0.42
C VAL A 61 7.25 5.61 -0.97
N LYS A 62 8.11 4.82 -0.32
CA LYS A 62 9.49 4.59 -0.79
C LYS A 62 9.52 4.00 -2.20
N MET A 63 8.69 3.00 -2.48
CA MET A 63 8.56 2.42 -3.83
C MET A 63 8.15 3.48 -4.87
N CYS A 64 7.20 4.35 -4.55
CA CYS A 64 6.82 5.45 -5.44
C CYS A 64 8.00 6.40 -5.70
N GLU A 65 8.73 6.79 -4.65
CA GLU A 65 9.88 7.68 -4.78
C GLU A 65 11.04 7.08 -5.59
N GLU A 66 11.28 5.78 -5.50
CA GLU A 66 12.32 5.08 -6.26
C GLU A 66 11.95 4.98 -7.74
N MET A 67 10.69 4.63 -8.03
CA MET A 67 10.22 4.38 -9.40
C MET A 67 9.78 5.64 -10.16
N ASP A 68 9.58 6.78 -9.48
CA ASP A 68 9.31 8.08 -10.11
C ASP A 68 10.62 8.86 -10.42
N LYS A 69 11.78 8.34 -9.97
CA LYS A 69 13.12 8.92 -10.27
C LYS A 69 13.77 8.33 -11.53
N GLU A 70 13.25 7.24 -12.07
CA GLU A 70 13.61 6.66 -13.38
C GLU A 70 12.83 7.31 -14.53
#